data_AF-A0A660MHG7-F1
#
_entry.id   AF-A0A660MHG7-F1
#
_cell.length_a   1.000
_cell.length_b   1.000
_cell.length_c   1.000
_cell.angle_alpha   90.00
_cell.angle_beta   90.00
_cell.angle_gamma   90.00
#
_symmetry.space_group_name_H-M   'P 1'
#
loop_
_entity.id
_entity.type
_entity.pdbx_description
1 polymer ?
#
loop_
_entity_poly.entity_id
_entity_poly.type
_entity_poly.pdbx_seq_one_letter_code
_entity_poly.pdbx_strand_id
1 'polypeptide(L)'
;MKKIALVCALSAAAVAPHAYAGIPMIYGTAETSVKVHELPDEFPFLVGAEQVPMDVGYCYKQLQILFVPVWNYNEHYCGYIDDKRYSDISKEDMLEVSKALSLDTSWDNDEPKIPFWDRIGGKLVLGAVVLFAIYRGIRNKREEAEEDD
;
A
#
# COMPACT_ATOMS: atom_id res chain seq x y z
N MET A 1 34.20 0.81 10.77
CA MET A 1 33.54 0.15 11.92
C MET A 1 32.06 0.52 12.05
N LYS A 2 31.67 1.82 12.07
CA LYS A 2 30.24 2.22 12.07
C LYS A 2 29.41 1.62 10.92
N LYS A 3 29.93 1.65 9.68
CA LYS A 3 29.22 1.09 8.50
C LYS A 3 28.95 -0.42 8.61
N ILE A 4 29.89 -1.19 9.15
CA ILE A 4 29.77 -2.65 9.30
C ILE A 4 28.77 -2.97 10.43
N ALA A 5 28.80 -2.22 11.53
CA ALA A 5 27.85 -2.40 12.62
C ALA A 5 26.40 -2.10 12.20
N LEU A 6 26.20 -1.11 11.33
CA LEU A 6 24.88 -0.72 10.83
C LEU A 6 24.30 -1.74 9.84
N VAL A 7 25.15 -2.26 8.97
CA VAL A 7 24.84 -3.40 8.08
C VAL A 7 24.42 -4.64 8.88
N CYS A 8 25.14 -4.96 9.96
CA CYS A 8 24.76 -6.05 10.86
C CYS A 8 23.46 -5.78 11.62
N ALA A 9 23.15 -4.52 11.96
CA ALA A 9 21.91 -4.16 12.64
C ALA A 9 20.68 -4.33 11.72
N LEU A 10 20.79 -3.96 10.44
CA LEU A 10 19.73 -4.20 9.45
C LEU A 10 19.50 -5.70 9.23
N SER A 11 20.59 -6.48 9.20
CA SER A 11 20.53 -7.95 9.09
C SER A 11 19.83 -8.61 10.28
N ALA A 12 19.95 -8.03 11.48
CA ALA A 12 19.25 -8.51 12.66
C ALA A 12 17.77 -8.12 12.66
N ALA A 13 17.41 -6.95 12.11
CA ALA A 13 16.02 -6.53 11.93
C ALA A 13 15.27 -7.38 10.88
N ALA A 14 15.98 -7.96 9.92
CA ALA A 14 15.43 -8.88 8.92
C ALA A 14 14.95 -10.24 9.50
N VAL A 15 15.20 -10.51 10.79
CA VAL A 15 14.69 -11.72 11.49
C VAL A 15 13.38 -11.41 12.24
N ALA A 16 12.82 -10.21 12.08
CA ALA A 16 11.54 -9.83 12.68
C ALA A 16 10.37 -10.69 12.13
N PRO A 17 9.32 -10.94 12.93
CA PRO A 17 8.14 -11.65 12.48
C PRO A 17 7.53 -10.96 11.25
N HIS A 18 7.38 -11.71 10.16
CA HIS A 18 6.79 -11.22 8.93
C HIS A 18 5.27 -11.07 9.11
N ALA A 19 4.74 -9.87 8.85
CA ALA A 19 3.31 -9.62 8.88
C ALA A 19 2.67 -10.08 7.56
N TYR A 20 1.47 -10.67 7.65
CA TYR A 20 0.76 -11.23 6.50
C TYR A 20 -0.26 -10.25 5.93
N ALA A 21 -0.15 -9.91 4.65
CA ALA A 21 -1.14 -9.10 3.94
C ALA A 21 -2.50 -9.84 3.87
N GLY A 22 -3.58 -9.12 4.17
CA GLY A 22 -4.91 -9.70 4.35
C GLY A 22 -5.62 -10.04 3.03
N ILE A 23 -6.35 -11.16 3.00
CA ILE A 23 -7.25 -11.53 1.89
C ILE A 23 -8.48 -10.59 1.90
N PRO A 24 -8.94 -10.05 0.74
CA PRO A 24 -10.10 -9.18 0.71
C PRO A 24 -11.37 -9.94 1.14
N MET A 25 -11.94 -9.54 2.29
CA MET A 25 -13.25 -9.98 2.77
C MET A 25 -14.35 -9.10 2.15
N ILE A 26 -15.57 -9.64 2.01
CA ILE A 26 -16.76 -8.91 1.51
C ILE A 26 -16.99 -7.61 2.31
N TYR A 27 -16.59 -7.61 3.58
CA TYR A 27 -16.50 -6.44 4.45
C TYR A 27 -15.34 -6.66 5.42
N GLY A 28 -14.43 -5.70 5.56
CA GLY A 28 -13.37 -5.79 6.56
C GLY A 28 -12.18 -4.86 6.33
N THR A 29 -11.24 -4.92 7.26
CA THR A 29 -9.94 -4.25 7.18
C THR A 29 -8.90 -5.25 6.67
N ALA A 30 -8.18 -4.89 5.62
CA ALA A 30 -7.05 -5.66 5.08
C ALA A 30 -5.76 -4.86 5.22
N GLU A 31 -4.67 -5.53 5.57
CA GLU A 31 -3.31 -4.99 5.45
C GLU A 31 -2.80 -5.23 4.04
N THR A 32 -2.31 -4.17 3.39
CA THR A 32 -1.81 -4.19 2.02
C THR A 32 -0.41 -3.59 1.98
N SER A 33 0.49 -4.22 1.22
CA SER A 33 1.82 -3.71 0.90
C SER A 33 1.95 -3.53 -0.61
N VAL A 34 2.60 -2.45 -1.04
CA VAL A 34 2.85 -2.17 -2.47
C VAL A 34 4.32 -1.91 -2.66
N LYS A 35 4.93 -2.59 -3.64
CA LYS A 35 6.32 -2.37 -4.03
C LYS A 35 6.50 -0.98 -4.66
N VAL A 36 7.40 -0.18 -4.09
CA VAL A 36 7.68 1.21 -4.50
C VAL A 36 8.98 1.30 -5.28
N HIS A 37 10.03 0.64 -4.80
CA HIS A 37 11.36 0.74 -5.37
C HIS A 37 12.13 -0.57 -5.20
N GLU A 38 12.87 -0.93 -6.23
CA GLU A 38 13.72 -2.12 -6.26
C GLU A 38 15.07 -1.85 -5.61
N LEU A 39 15.44 -2.68 -4.64
CA LEU A 39 16.78 -2.65 -4.06
C LEU A 39 17.65 -3.73 -4.70
N PRO A 40 18.98 -3.64 -4.60
CA PRO A 40 19.87 -4.68 -5.12
C PRO A 40 19.61 -6.03 -4.42
N ASP A 41 19.58 -7.11 -5.20
CA ASP A 41 19.43 -8.50 -4.74
C ASP A 41 20.71 -9.04 -4.06
N GLU A 42 21.31 -8.25 -3.18
CA GLU A 42 22.56 -8.54 -2.49
C GLU A 42 22.44 -8.22 -0.99
N PHE A 43 23.31 -8.80 -0.19
CA PHE A 43 23.45 -8.42 1.21
C PHE A 43 23.75 -6.91 1.31
N PRO A 44 23.05 -6.12 2.14
CA PRO A 44 22.25 -6.49 3.32
C PRO A 44 20.73 -6.62 3.12
N PHE A 45 20.24 -6.56 1.89
CA PHE A 45 18.80 -6.51 1.60
C PHE A 45 18.17 -7.91 1.48
N LEU A 46 18.83 -8.94 2.01
CA LEU A 46 18.35 -10.32 1.99
C LEU A 46 17.70 -10.65 3.34
N VAL A 47 16.46 -11.11 3.33
CA VAL A 47 15.65 -11.39 4.53
C VAL A 47 15.50 -12.88 4.78
N GLY A 48 15.61 -13.27 6.05
CA GLY A 48 15.38 -14.65 6.50
C GLY A 48 16.49 -15.63 6.11
N ALA A 49 16.30 -16.89 6.52
CA ALA A 49 17.24 -17.98 6.22
C ALA A 49 17.28 -18.34 4.72
N GLU A 50 16.23 -17.99 3.98
CA GLU A 50 16.08 -18.27 2.54
C GLU A 50 16.72 -17.19 1.65
N GLN A 51 17.27 -16.11 2.23
CA GLN A 51 17.91 -15.01 1.51
C GLN A 51 17.01 -14.41 0.42
N VAL A 52 15.76 -14.09 0.78
CA VAL A 52 14.81 -13.48 -0.16
C VAL A 52 15.13 -11.98 -0.28
N PRO A 53 15.22 -11.42 -1.49
CA PRO A 53 15.46 -9.99 -1.67
C PRO A 53 14.32 -9.16 -1.09
N MET A 54 14.69 -8.05 -0.46
CA MET A 54 13.80 -7.07 0.13
C MET A 54 13.84 -5.78 -0.68
N ASP A 55 12.66 -5.35 -1.09
CA ASP A 55 12.46 -4.08 -1.78
C ASP A 55 11.91 -3.02 -0.82
N VAL A 56 11.87 -1.76 -1.28
CA VAL A 56 11.14 -0.72 -0.55
C VAL A 56 9.67 -0.82 -0.89
N GLY A 57 8.85 -1.01 0.15
CA GLY A 57 7.40 -1.05 0.09
C GLY A 57 6.71 0.13 0.76
N TYR A 58 5.42 0.27 0.46
CA TYR A 58 4.49 1.14 1.16
C TYR A 58 3.36 0.30 1.73
N CYS A 59 3.25 0.29 3.06
CA CYS A 59 2.28 -0.50 3.80
C CYS A 59 1.15 0.39 4.32
N TYR A 60 -0.09 -0.09 4.20
CA TYR A 60 -1.28 0.60 4.69
C TYR A 60 -2.38 -0.39 5.03
N LYS A 61 -3.29 0.05 5.91
CA LYS A 61 -4.53 -0.66 6.21
C LYS A 61 -5.65 -0.06 5.39
N GLN A 62 -6.42 -0.93 4.73
CA GLN A 62 -7.53 -0.54 3.88
C GLN A 62 -8.83 -1.13 4.40
N LEU A 63 -9.81 -0.26 4.66
CA LEU A 63 -11.19 -0.65 4.88
C LEU A 63 -11.87 -0.85 3.51
N GLN A 64 -12.33 -2.08 3.26
CA GLN A 64 -13.02 -2.45 2.04
C GLN A 64 -14.45 -2.91 2.31
N ILE A 65 -15.36 -2.53 1.41
CA ILE A 65 -16.74 -3.01 1.38
C ILE A 65 -17.04 -3.47 -0.05
N LEU A 66 -17.42 -4.72 -0.26
CA LEU A 66 -17.73 -5.28 -1.59
C LEU A 66 -16.62 -5.02 -2.63
N PHE A 67 -15.36 -5.22 -2.26
CA PHE A 67 -14.17 -4.95 -3.11
C PHE A 67 -13.92 -3.45 -3.41
N VAL A 68 -14.68 -2.56 -2.78
CA VAL A 68 -14.56 -1.12 -2.95
C VAL A 68 -13.71 -0.55 -1.81
N PRO A 69 -12.58 0.13 -2.12
CA PRO A 69 -11.77 0.82 -1.11
C PRO A 69 -12.53 2.03 -0.57
N VAL A 70 -12.82 2.03 0.73
CA VAL A 70 -13.55 3.12 1.39
C VAL A 70 -12.57 4.08 2.05
N TRP A 71 -11.61 3.55 2.80
CA TRP A 71 -10.71 4.35 3.62
C TRP A 71 -9.36 3.66 3.81
N ASN A 72 -8.26 4.42 3.71
CA ASN A 72 -6.91 3.93 4.00
C ASN A 72 -6.37 4.63 5.25
N TYR A 73 -5.60 3.91 6.05
CA TYR A 73 -5.02 4.42 7.29
C TYR A 73 -3.74 3.66 7.65
N ASN A 74 -2.98 4.20 8.60
CA ASN A 74 -1.71 3.64 9.06
C ASN A 74 -0.68 3.47 7.92
N GLU A 75 -0.56 4.49 7.09
CA GLU A 75 0.30 4.54 5.91
C GLU A 75 1.76 4.78 6.34
N HIS A 76 2.68 3.91 5.92
CA HIS A 76 4.10 4.03 6.23
C HIS A 76 4.96 3.25 5.22
N TYR A 77 6.25 3.59 5.15
CA TYR A 77 7.22 2.78 4.41
C TYR A 77 7.54 1.50 5.18
N CYS A 78 7.71 0.41 4.46
CA CYS A 78 8.02 -0.92 5.00
C CYS A 78 8.97 -1.67 4.04
N GLY A 79 9.61 -2.74 4.51
CA GLY A 79 10.35 -3.65 3.62
C GLY A 79 9.38 -4.58 2.90
N TYR A 80 9.32 -4.52 1.57
CA TYR A 80 8.50 -5.40 0.75
C TYR A 80 9.28 -6.69 0.44
N ILE A 81 8.67 -7.85 0.72
CA ILE A 81 9.26 -9.16 0.38
C ILE A 81 8.43 -9.81 -0.72
N ASP A 82 7.12 -9.90 -0.49
CA ASP A 82 6.14 -10.32 -1.49
C ASP A 82 4.77 -9.72 -1.18
N ASP A 83 3.77 -9.99 -2.05
CA ASP A 83 2.40 -9.50 -1.88
C ASP A 83 1.72 -9.93 -0.58
N LYS A 84 2.29 -10.90 0.14
CA LYS A 84 1.77 -11.43 1.39
C LYS A 84 2.66 -11.12 2.58
N ARG A 85 3.92 -10.76 2.41
CA ARG A 85 4.91 -10.63 3.48
C ARG A 85 5.61 -9.29 3.36
N TYR A 86 5.65 -8.59 4.47
CA TYR A 86 6.44 -7.38 4.61
C TYR A 86 7.19 -7.38 5.95
N SER A 87 8.22 -6.55 6.03
CA SER A 87 9.04 -6.33 7.21
C SER A 87 8.83 -4.91 7.74
N ASP A 88 8.64 -4.79 9.06
CA ASP A 88 8.46 -3.51 9.78
C ASP A 88 9.79 -2.75 9.97
N ILE A 89 10.52 -2.53 8.88
CA ILE A 89 11.73 -1.70 8.90
C ILE A 89 11.33 -0.25 8.69
N SER A 90 11.90 0.65 9.50
CA SER A 90 11.60 2.07 9.40
C SER A 90 12.13 2.68 8.10
N LYS A 91 11.46 3.74 7.64
CA LYS A 91 11.90 4.54 6.50
C LYS A 91 13.32 5.03 6.69
N GLU A 92 13.63 5.48 7.91
CA GLU A 92 14.90 6.06 8.30
C GLU A 92 16.05 5.05 8.18
N ASP A 93 15.84 3.82 8.64
CA ASP A 93 16.83 2.76 8.57
C ASP A 93 17.12 2.37 7.11
N MET A 94 16.07 2.25 6.28
CA MET A 94 16.22 1.96 4.84
C MET A 94 16.96 3.09 4.12
N LEU A 95 16.64 4.34 4.45
CA LEU A 95 17.28 5.52 3.87
C LEU A 95 18.75 5.61 4.26
N GLU A 96 19.10 5.33 5.52
CA GLU A 96 20.47 5.36 6.01
C GLU A 96 21.33 4.32 5.28
N VAL A 97 20.82 3.10 5.10
CA VAL A 97 21.53 2.05 4.37
C VAL A 97 21.65 2.37 2.89
N SER A 98 20.58 2.87 2.26
CA SER A 98 20.60 3.27 0.84
C SER A 98 21.62 4.36 0.59
N LYS A 99 21.68 5.39 1.44
CA LYS A 99 22.69 6.47 1.39
C LYS A 99 24.10 5.93 1.64
N ALA A 100 24.27 5.02 2.60
CA ALA A 100 25.57 4.43 2.90
C ALA A 100 26.15 3.64 1.72
N LEU A 101 25.28 3.05 0.90
CA LEU A 101 25.61 2.29 -0.31
C LEU A 101 25.55 3.13 -1.60
N SER A 102 25.24 4.43 -1.51
CA SER A 102 25.09 5.33 -2.66
C SER A 102 24.06 4.85 -3.68
N LEU A 103 22.96 4.25 -3.19
CA LEU A 103 21.81 3.83 -3.98
C LEU A 103 20.87 5.00 -4.25
N ASP A 104 19.96 4.79 -5.21
CA ASP A 104 18.91 5.76 -5.51
C ASP A 104 17.96 5.91 -4.31
N THR A 105 17.71 7.16 -3.93
CA THR A 105 16.77 7.53 -2.85
C THR A 105 15.62 8.39 -3.37
N SER A 106 15.36 8.40 -4.68
CA SER A 106 14.26 9.17 -5.27
C SER A 106 12.87 8.74 -4.76
N TRP A 107 12.78 7.53 -4.21
CA TRP A 107 11.56 7.00 -3.59
C TRP A 107 11.21 7.73 -2.27
N ASP A 108 12.17 8.41 -1.63
CA ASP A 108 11.96 9.26 -0.46
C ASP A 108 11.47 10.65 -0.87
N ASN A 109 10.21 10.74 -1.32
CA ASN A 109 9.63 12.02 -1.74
C ASN A 109 8.39 12.42 -0.91
N ASP A 110 8.20 11.82 0.27
CA ASP A 110 7.08 12.04 1.20
C ASP A 110 5.66 11.92 0.60
N GLU A 111 5.54 11.50 -0.65
CA GLU A 111 4.26 11.30 -1.31
C GLU A 111 3.68 9.93 -0.95
N PRO A 112 2.38 9.83 -0.64
CA PRO A 112 1.72 8.55 -0.49
C PRO A 112 1.83 7.72 -1.76
N LYS A 113 2.34 6.49 -1.64
CA LYS A 113 2.52 5.55 -2.77
C LYS A 113 1.36 4.58 -2.94
N ILE A 114 0.20 4.90 -2.34
CA ILE A 114 -1.03 4.13 -2.49
C ILE A 114 -1.50 4.16 -3.96
N PRO A 115 -1.81 3.00 -4.57
CA PRO A 115 -2.36 2.89 -5.92
C PRO A 115 -3.61 3.75 -6.15
N PHE A 116 -3.82 4.16 -7.39
CA PHE A 116 -4.94 5.03 -7.76
C PHE A 116 -6.30 4.47 -7.34
N TRP A 117 -6.55 3.17 -7.61
CA TRP A 117 -7.81 2.51 -7.27
C TRP A 117 -8.07 2.53 -5.77
N ASP A 118 -7.07 2.20 -4.96
CA ASP A 118 -7.18 2.20 -3.50
C ASP A 118 -7.41 3.59 -2.92
N ARG A 119 -6.96 4.65 -3.61
CA ARG A 119 -7.14 6.05 -3.17
C ARG A 119 -8.51 6.64 -3.54
N ILE A 120 -9.03 6.30 -4.73
CA ILE A 120 -10.16 7.02 -5.35
C ILE A 120 -11.31 6.08 -5.76
N GLY A 121 -11.09 4.77 -5.84
CA GLY A 121 -12.05 3.77 -6.33
C GLY A 121 -13.41 3.86 -5.65
N GLY A 122 -13.48 3.92 -4.32
CA GLY A 122 -14.76 4.03 -3.63
C GLY A 122 -15.47 5.36 -3.82
N LYS A 123 -14.74 6.45 -4.04
CA LYS A 123 -15.33 7.74 -4.36
C LYS A 123 -15.99 7.71 -5.74
N LEU A 124 -15.36 7.03 -6.71
CA LEU A 124 -15.93 6.85 -8.05
C LEU A 124 -17.19 5.99 -8.03
N VAL A 125 -17.16 4.87 -7.29
CA VAL A 125 -18.33 3.99 -7.15
C VAL A 125 -19.49 4.74 -6.49
N LEU A 126 -19.23 5.47 -5.40
CA LEU A 126 -20.25 6.29 -4.74
C LEU A 126 -20.82 7.35 -5.69
N GLY A 127 -19.95 8.06 -6.42
CA GLY A 127 -20.36 9.06 -7.40
C GLY A 127 -21.26 8.48 -8.48
N ALA A 128 -20.92 7.29 -9.00
CA ALA A 128 -21.74 6.60 -9.99
C ALA A 128 -23.13 6.23 -9.44
N VAL A 129 -23.21 5.73 -8.20
CA VAL A 129 -24.49 5.39 -7.54
C VAL A 129 -25.36 6.64 -7.36
N VAL A 130 -24.79 7.76 -6.92
CA VAL A 130 -25.52 9.03 -6.74
C VAL A 130 -26.02 9.57 -8.07
N LEU A 131 -25.17 9.59 -9.11
CA LEU A 131 -25.56 10.03 -10.45
C LEU A 131 -26.68 9.16 -11.03
N PHE A 132 -26.62 7.85 -10.82
CA PHE A 132 -27.66 6.92 -11.25
C PHE A 132 -28.99 7.18 -10.54
N ALA A 133 -28.97 7.44 -9.22
CA ALA A 133 -30.17 7.77 -8.47
C ALA A 133 -30.81 9.09 -8.93
N ILE A 134 -30.00 10.13 -9.19
CA ILE A 134 -30.48 11.41 -9.73
C ILE A 134 -31.08 11.21 -11.13
N TYR A 135 -30.39 10.48 -12.01
CA TYR A 135 -30.87 10.18 -13.36
C TYR A 135 -32.24 9.49 -13.31
N ARG A 136 -32.40 8.47 -12.47
CA ARG A 136 -33.67 7.77 -12.29
C ARG A 136 -34.76 8.71 -11.75
N GLY A 137 -34.44 9.56 -10.78
CA GLY A 137 -35.38 10.54 -10.23
C GLY A 137 -35.87 11.56 -11.26
N ILE A 138 -34.99 12.03 -12.16
CA ILE A 138 -35.37 12.94 -13.25
C ILE A 138 -36.22 12.22 -14.28
N ARG A 139 -35.87 10.97 -14.64
CA ARG A 139 -36.61 10.18 -15.63
C ARG A 139 -38.04 9.90 -15.17
N ASN A 140 -38.22 9.47 -13.91
CA ASN A 140 -39.54 9.22 -13.34
C ASN A 140 -40.44 10.48 -13.35
N LYS A 141 -39.89 11.65 -12.97
CA LYS A 141 -40.65 12.91 -13.01
C LYS A 141 -41.10 13.31 -14.42
N ARG A 142 -40.32 12.94 -15.44
CA ARG A 142 -40.66 13.22 -16.83
C ARG A 142 -41.74 12.28 -17.34
N GLU A 143 -41.72 11.01 -16.95
CA GLU A 143 -42.78 10.05 -17.24
C GLU A 143 -44.11 10.49 -16.59
N GLU A 144 -44.09 10.98 -15.35
CA GLU A 144 -45.28 11.54 -14.66
C GLU A 144 -45.84 12.79 -15.37
N ALA A 145 -44.98 13.68 -15.85
CA ALA A 145 -45.41 14.88 -16.57
C ALA A 145 -45.97 14.61 -17.99
N GLU A 146 -45.54 13.53 -18.63
CA GLU A 146 -46.06 13.10 -19.94
C GLU A 146 -47.39 12.31 -19.81
N GLU A 147 -47.73 11.77 -18.63
CA GLU A 147 -49.03 11.12 -18.35
C GLU A 147 -50.14 12.11 -17.93
N ASP A 148 -49.78 13.28 -17.38
CA ASP A 148 -50.72 14.31 -16.90
C ASP A 148 -51.15 15.32 -18.00
N ASP A 149 -50.54 15.30 -19.19
CA ASP A 149 -50.88 16.13 -20.39
C ASP A 149 -51.79 15.39 -21.40
#